data_AF-A0A8F5VKK3-F1
#
_entry.id   AF-A0A8F5VKK3-F1
#
_cell.length_a   1.000
_cell.length_b   1.000
_cell.length_c   1.000
_cell.angle_alpha   90.00
_cell.angle_beta   90.00
_cell.angle_gamma   90.00
#
_symmetry.space_group_name_H-M   'P 1'
#
loop_
_entity.id
_entity.type
_entity.pdbx_description
1 polymer ?
#
loop_
_entity_poly.entity_id
_entity_poly.type
_entity_poly.pdbx_seq_one_letter_code
_entity_poly.pdbx_strand_id
1 'polypeptide(L)' 'MKNNIRIYRAIHNLTQEELARKISVTRKTVNSIEGGKYNPSIDVAYKMAKLFHVTIEELFCFEDEENNNEEEDVYLS' A
#
# COMPACT_ATOMS: atom_id res chain seq x y z
N MET A 1 5.53 3.83 2.02
CA MET A 1 4.71 2.68 2.47
C MET A 1 4.72 1.59 1.42
N LYS A 2 5.12 0.38 1.81
CA LYS A 2 5.04 -0.82 0.97
C LYS A 2 3.58 -1.28 0.89
N ASN A 3 3.14 -1.72 -0.28
CA ASN A 3 1.74 -2.09 -0.53
C ASN A 3 1.63 -3.23 -1.55
N ASN A 4 0.52 -3.95 -1.48
CA ASN A 4 0.22 -5.08 -2.37
C ASN A 4 -0.81 -4.73 -3.45
N ILE A 5 -1.13 -3.45 -3.65
CA ILE A 5 -2.22 -3.02 -4.54
C ILE A 5 -2.01 -3.53 -5.96
N ARG A 6 -0.78 -3.48 -6.48
CA ARG A 6 -0.47 -3.97 -7.83
C ARG A 6 -0.78 -5.47 -7.98
N ILE A 7 -0.54 -6.26 -6.93
CA ILE A 7 -0.80 -7.71 -6.91
C ILE A 7 -2.31 -7.95 -6.95
N TYR A 8 -3.06 -7.34 -6.02
CA TYR A 8 -4.53 -7.48 -5.99
C TYR A 8 -5.17 -6.96 -7.27
N ARG A 9 -4.66 -5.87 -7.83
CA ARG A 9 -5.14 -5.35 -9.09
C ARG A 9 -4.94 -6.34 -10.25
N ALA A 10 -3.82 -7.08 -10.27
CA ALA A 10 -3.58 -8.13 -11.26
C ALA A 10 -4.51 -9.34 -11.06
N ILE A 11 -4.71 -9.78 -9.81
CA ILE A 11 -5.66 -10.87 -9.46
C ILE A 11 -7.07 -10.56 -9.97
N HIS A 12 -7.49 -9.30 -9.85
CA HIS A 12 -8.81 -8.83 -10.27
C HIS A 12 -8.86 -8.36 -11.74
N ASN A 13 -7.79 -8.51 -12.52
CA ASN A 13 -7.69 -8.04 -13.92
C ASN A 13 -8.07 -6.56 -14.11
N LEU A 14 -7.62 -5.69 -13.20
CA LEU A 14 -7.91 -4.26 -13.25
C LEU A 14 -6.70 -3.45 -13.76
N THR A 15 -6.99 -2.41 -14.53
CA THR A 15 -6.06 -1.31 -14.82
C THR A 15 -6.06 -0.30 -13.67
N GLN A 16 -5.02 0.55 -13.57
CA GLN A 16 -5.00 1.64 -12.59
C GLN A 16 -6.20 2.57 -12.74
N GLU A 17 -6.65 2.79 -13.98
CA GLU A 17 -7.81 3.62 -14.30
C GLU A 17 -9.12 2.98 -13.81
N GLU A 18 -9.29 1.67 -14.01
CA GLU A 18 -10.48 0.95 -13.52
C GLU A 18 -10.57 0.92 -12.00
N LEU A 19 -9.45 0.67 -11.32
CA LEU A 19 -9.38 0.74 -9.86
C LEU A 19 -9.76 2.16 -9.39
N ALA A 20 -9.19 3.19 -10.02
CA ALA A 20 -9.45 4.58 -9.68
C ALA A 20 -10.94 4.93 -9.78
N ARG A 21 -11.60 4.53 -10.87
CA ARG A 21 -13.06 4.70 -11.04
C ARG A 21 -13.86 3.98 -9.95
N LYS A 22 -13.51 2.74 -9.62
CA LYS A 22 -14.22 1.93 -8.63
C LYS A 22 -14.16 2.50 -7.21
N ILE A 23 -13.06 3.18 -6.85
CA ILE A 23 -12.90 3.79 -5.51
C ILE A 23 -13.08 5.31 -5.50
N SER A 24 -13.51 5.89 -6.64
CA SER A 24 -13.78 7.32 -6.83
C SER A 24 -12.57 8.23 -6.58
N VAL A 25 -11.41 7.85 -7.14
CA VAL A 25 -10.19 8.68 -7.14
C VAL A 25 -9.64 8.82 -8.57
N THR A 26 -8.55 9.56 -8.73
CA THR A 26 -7.88 9.67 -10.04
C THR A 26 -6.90 8.52 -10.27
N ARG A 27 -6.62 8.17 -11.54
CA ARG A 27 -5.55 7.22 -11.88
C ARG A 27 -4.20 7.63 -11.32
N LYS A 28 -3.92 8.94 -11.26
CA LYS A 28 -2.69 9.49 -10.66
C LYS A 28 -2.61 9.16 -9.18
N THR A 29 -3.73 9.23 -8.46
CA THR A 29 -3.82 8.81 -7.05
C THR A 29 -3.43 7.34 -6.90
N VAL A 30 -4.05 6.44 -7.68
CA VAL A 30 -3.71 5.01 -7.66
C VAL A 30 -2.23 4.78 -7.99
N ASN A 31 -1.70 5.46 -9.01
CA ASN A 31 -0.30 5.35 -9.39
C ASN A 31 0.66 5.79 -8.26
N SER A 32 0.36 6.89 -7.58
CA SER A 32 1.15 7.38 -6.45
C SER A 32 1.10 6.44 -5.25
N ILE A 33 -0.06 5.83 -4.98
CA ILE A 33 -0.19 4.85 -3.89
C ILE A 33 0.60 3.59 -4.22
N GLU A 34 0.43 3.01 -5.42
CA GLU A 34 1.18 1.82 -5.85
C GLU A 34 2.69 2.06 -5.79
N GLY A 35 3.14 3.26 -6.18
CA GLY A 35 4.55 3.66 -6.12
C GLY A 35 5.05 4.05 -4.71
N GLY A 36 4.21 3.96 -3.67
CA GLY A 36 4.57 4.29 -2.29
C GLY A 36 4.81 5.77 -2.02
N LYS A 37 4.49 6.66 -2.98
CA LYS A 37 4.71 8.12 -2.93
C LYS A 37 3.58 8.87 -2.21
N TYR A 38 2.45 8.22 -1.98
CA TYR A 38 1.30 8.82 -1.34
C TYR A 38 0.70 7.84 -0.33
N ASN A 39 0.48 8.34 0.89
CA ASN A 39 -0.25 7.61 1.91
C ASN A 39 -1.77 7.85 1.70
N PRO A 40 -2.56 6.82 1.38
CA PRO A 40 -4.00 6.98 1.17
C PRO A 40 -4.71 7.36 2.47
N SER A 41 -5.83 8.07 2.35
CA SER A 41 -6.73 8.26 3.51
C SER A 41 -7.37 6.93 3.92
N ILE A 42 -7.86 6.87 5.17
CA ILE A 42 -8.60 5.71 5.70
C ILE A 42 -9.74 5.30 4.76
N ASP A 43 -10.49 6.27 4.21
CA ASP A 43 -11.59 5.99 3.28
C ASP A 43 -11.11 5.30 1.99
N VAL A 44 -9.96 5.72 1.44
CA VAL A 44 -9.40 5.11 0.23
C VAL A 44 -8.89 3.71 0.53
N ALA A 45 -8.17 3.54 1.64
CA ALA A 45 -7.68 2.24 2.09
C ALA A 45 -8.84 1.26 2.31
N TYR A 46 -9.88 1.69 3.02
CA TYR A 46 -11.08 0.89 3.29
C TYR A 46 -11.82 0.51 2.00
N LYS A 47 -12.00 1.46 1.06
CA LYS A 47 -12.63 1.17 -0.25
C LYS A 47 -11.84 0.13 -1.05
N MET A 48 -10.52 0.21 -1.06
CA MET A 48 -9.68 -0.76 -1.75
C MET A 48 -9.74 -2.14 -1.08
N ALA A 49 -9.59 -2.19 0.24
CA ALA A 49 -9.69 -3.42 1.03
C ALA A 49 -11.04 -4.13 0.78
N LYS A 50 -12.14 -3.37 0.83
CA LYS A 50 -13.49 -3.87 0.52
C LYS A 50 -13.63 -4.36 -0.92
N LEU A 51 -13.03 -3.66 -1.90
CA LEU A 51 -13.08 -4.05 -3.31
C LEU A 51 -12.33 -5.36 -3.58
N PHE A 52 -11.20 -5.56 -2.89
CA PHE A 52 -10.34 -6.74 -3.05
C PHE A 52 -10.70 -7.89 -2.10
N HIS A 53 -11.68 -7.71 -1.21
CA HIS A 53 -12.10 -8.69 -0.21
C HIS A 53 -10.96 -9.12 0.73
N VAL A 54 -10.13 -8.16 1.14
CA VAL A 54 -9.02 -8.35 2.08
C VAL A 54 -9.05 -7.28 3.16
N THR A 55 -8.23 -7.44 4.18
CA THR A 55 -8.01 -6.44 5.23
C THR A 55 -7.13 -5.28 4.73
N ILE A 56 -7.08 -4.18 5.49
CA ILE A 56 -6.22 -3.04 5.16
C ILE A 56 -4.76 -3.43 5.35
N GLU A 57 -4.47 -4.24 6.36
CA GLU A 57 -3.18 -4.78 6.75
C GLU A 57 -2.59 -5.72 5.69
N GLU A 58 -3.44 -6.50 5.01
CA GLU A 58 -3.02 -7.31 3.86
C GLU A 58 -2.68 -6.47 2.63
N LEU A 59 -3.31 -5.29 2.50
CA LEU A 59 -3.14 -4.39 1.36
C LEU A 59 -1.95 -3.44 1.54
N PHE A 60 -1.67 -3.03 2.78
CA PHE A 60 -0.65 -2.05 3.15
C PHE A 60 0.25 -2.62 4.24
N CYS A 61 1.54 -2.71 3.94
CA CYS A 61 2.54 -3.09 4.94
C CYS A 61 2.92 -1.83 5.72
N PHE A 62 2.37 -1.72 6.93
CA PHE A 62 2.87 -0.83 7.96
C PHE A 62 4.10 -1.51 8.57
N GLU A 63 5.29 -1.18 8.05
CA GLU A 63 6.51 -1.47 8.79
C GLU A 63 6.50 -0.53 9.99
N ASP A 64 6.38 -1.08 11.20
CA ASP A 64 6.58 -0.31 12.42
C ASP A 64 8.02 0.21 12.36
N GLU A 65 8.22 1.53 12.44
CA GLU A 65 9.55 2.16 12.50
C GLU A 65 10.26 1.88 13.85
N GLU A 66 9.98 0.76 14.51
CA GLU A 66 10.67 0.29 15.69
C GLU A 66 11.52 -0.93 15.28
N ASN A 67 12.79 -0.69 14.98
CA ASN A 67 13.97 -1.60 15.08
C ASN A 67 15.07 -1.14 14.12
N ASN A 68 15.61 0.06 14.31
CA ASN A 68 16.87 0.50 13.67
C ASN A 68 17.78 1.24 14.67
N ASN A 69 17.73 0.86 15.95
CA ASN A 69 18.74 1.23 16.92
C ASN A 69 19.21 -0.07 17.59
N GLU A 70 20.52 -0.24 17.76
CA GLU A 70 21.21 -1.33 18.48
C GLU A 70 21.78 -2.51 17.67
N GLU A 71 22.47 -2.29 16.54
CA GLU A 71 23.58 -3.17 16.11
C GLU A 71 24.71 -2.34 15.41
N GLU A 72 25.09 -1.20 15.97
CA GLU A 72 26.39 -0.56 15.71
C GLU A 72 27.19 -0.59 17.03
N ASP A 73 28.46 -0.99 16.98
CA ASP A 73 29.46 -0.95 18.08
C ASP A 73 29.64 -2.15 19.04
N VAL A 74 29.51 -3.40 18.59
CA VAL A 74 30.26 -4.49 19.24
C VAL A 74 30.92 -5.39 18.20
N TYR A 75 32.21 -5.17 17.98
CA TYR A 75 33.28 -6.09 17.54
C TYR A 75 34.20 -5.36 16.57
N LEU A 76 35.16 -4.61 17.13
CA LEU A 76 36.56 -4.54 16.70
C LEU A 76 37.33 -3.71 17.75
N SER A 77 37.56 -4.32 18.91
CA SER A 77 38.64 -3.97 19.84
C SER A 77 39.71 -5.03 19.78
#